data_AF-M0CFD6-F1
#
_entry.id   AF-M0CFD6-F1
#
_cell.length_a   1.000
_cell.length_b   1.000
_cell.length_c   1.000
_cell.angle_alpha   90.00
_cell.angle_beta   90.00
_cell.angle_gamma   90.00
#
_symmetry.space_group_name_H-M   'P 1'
#
loop_
_entity.id
_entity.type
_entity.pdbx_description
1 polymer ?
#
loop_
_entity_poly.entity_id
_entity_poly.type
_entity_poly.pdbx_seq_one_letter_code
_entity_poly.pdbx_strand_id
1 'polypeptide(L)' 'MEQFDEWESSPFRDGYRGLHDLADSGFSGIVEAGIAKLCMLNGTAVGILEGDIGDFEGCLLYTHQRCV' A
#
# COMPACT_ATOMS: atom_id res chain seq x y z
N MET A 1 -3.70 25.70 -4.22
CA MET A 1 -3.77 24.58 -3.26
C MET A 1 -4.37 23.44 -4.04
N GLU A 2 -3.52 22.61 -4.64
CA GLU A 2 -3.96 21.53 -5.53
C GLU A 2 -4.34 20.35 -4.63
N GLN A 3 -5.65 20.17 -4.45
CA GLN A 3 -6.21 19.09 -3.65
C GLN A 3 -6.08 17.81 -4.49
N PHE A 4 -5.26 16.88 -4.02
CA PHE A 4 -5.15 15.52 -4.56
C PHE A 4 -6.44 14.74 -4.22
N ASP A 5 -7.57 15.15 -4.81
CA ASP A 5 -8.90 14.57 -4.59
C ASP A 5 -9.05 13.17 -5.22
N GLU A 6 -8.09 12.73 -6.04
CA GLU A 6 -8.16 11.51 -6.87
C GLU A 6 -7.44 10.28 -6.28
N TRP A 7 -7.18 10.25 -4.96
CA TRP A 7 -6.49 9.11 -4.32
C TRP A 7 -7.51 8.26 -3.58
N GLU A 8 -7.95 7.15 -4.20
CA GLU A 8 -8.79 6.17 -3.51
C GLU A 8 -7.98 5.54 -2.39
N SER A 9 -8.53 5.63 -1.17
CA SER A 9 -7.94 5.13 0.05
C SER A 9 -8.76 3.95 0.54
N SER A 10 -8.25 2.73 0.43
CA SER A 10 -9.00 1.52 0.81
C SER A 10 -8.34 0.77 1.96
N PRO A 11 -9.04 0.56 3.10
CA PRO A 11 -8.51 -0.22 4.19
C PRO A 11 -8.54 -1.72 3.86
N PHE A 12 -7.47 -2.44 4.18
CA PHE A 12 -7.49 -3.90 4.17
C PHE A 12 -6.79 -4.47 5.41
N ARG A 13 -7.19 -5.68 5.80
CA ARG A 13 -6.77 -6.34 7.04
C ARG A 13 -6.39 -7.78 6.74
N ASP A 14 -5.22 -7.98 6.16
CA ASP A 14 -4.70 -9.34 5.92
C ASP A 14 -3.16 -9.42 6.05
N GLY A 15 -2.50 -8.36 6.53
CA GLY A 15 -1.04 -8.32 6.65
C GLY A 15 -0.34 -8.71 5.35
N TYR A 16 0.60 -9.65 5.43
CA TYR A 16 1.30 -10.19 4.26
C TYR A 16 0.40 -10.88 3.24
N ARG A 17 -0.70 -11.51 3.67
CA ARG A 17 -1.63 -12.14 2.73
C ARG A 17 -2.31 -11.08 1.85
N GLY A 18 -2.61 -9.92 2.40
CA GLY A 18 -3.22 -8.82 1.65
C GLY A 18 -2.20 -8.15 0.73
N LEU A 19 -0.93 -8.07 1.13
CA LEU A 19 0.15 -7.67 0.23
C LEU A 19 0.33 -8.64 -0.94
N HIS A 20 0.17 -9.94 -0.69
CA HIS A 20 0.25 -10.95 -1.74
C HIS A 20 -0.93 -10.86 -2.72
N ASP A 21 -2.13 -10.55 -2.23
CA ASP A 21 -3.31 -10.33 -3.07
C ASP A 21 -3.16 -9.08 -3.95
N LEU A 22 -2.64 -7.99 -3.39
CA LEU A 22 -2.28 -6.78 -4.16
C LEU A 22 -1.22 -7.06 -5.22
N ALA A 23 -0.23 -7.90 -4.89
CA ALA A 23 0.78 -8.33 -5.84
C ALA A 23 0.18 -9.11 -7.01
N ASP A 24 -0.70 -10.08 -6.72
CA ASP A 24 -1.40 -10.88 -7.74
C ASP A 24 -2.32 -10.02 -8.62
N SER A 25 -3.00 -9.03 -8.02
CA SER A 25 -3.84 -8.06 -8.73
C SER A 25 -3.05 -7.09 -9.62
N GLY A 26 -1.72 -7.07 -9.56
CA GLY A 26 -0.90 -6.10 -10.31
C GLY A 26 -1.03 -4.67 -9.77
N PHE A 27 -1.31 -4.51 -8.48
CA PHE A 27 -1.56 -3.21 -7.85
C PHE A 27 -0.37 -2.23 -8.04
N SER A 28 -0.70 -0.96 -8.23
CA SER A 28 0.28 0.12 -8.32
C SER A 28 -0.14 1.27 -7.42
N GLY A 29 0.68 1.60 -6.42
CA GLY A 29 0.33 2.61 -5.43
C GLY A 29 1.19 2.50 -4.18
N ILE A 30 0.71 3.15 -3.12
CA ILE A 30 1.36 3.16 -1.81
C ILE A 30 0.49 2.35 -0.85
N VAL A 31 1.11 1.49 -0.06
CA VAL A 31 0.48 0.78 1.06
C VAL A 31 1.04 1.33 2.36
N GLU A 32 0.19 1.85 3.23
CA GLU A 32 0.57 2.46 4.51
C GLU A 32 0.18 1.55 5.68
N ALA A 33 1.13 1.30 6.58
CA ALA A 33 0.93 0.66 7.88
C ALA A 33 1.54 1.59 8.95
N GLY A 34 0.71 2.28 9.73
CA GLY A 34 1.20 3.24 10.71
C GLY A 34 2.05 4.36 10.07
N ILE A 35 3.37 4.32 10.28
CA ILE A 35 4.33 5.25 9.64
C ILE A 35 5.04 4.63 8.43
N ALA A 36 5.01 3.29 8.29
CA ALA A 36 5.69 2.58 7.22
C ALA A 36 4.88 2.69 5.92
N LYS A 37 5.59 2.92 4.81
CA LYS A 37 5.00 3.05 3.48
C LYS A 37 5.69 2.12 2.50
N LEU A 38 4.93 1.24 1.86
CA LEU A 38 5.40 0.31 0.84
C LEU A 38 4.95 0.81 -0.53
N CYS A 39 5.90 1.01 -1.44
CA CYS A 39 5.62 1.38 -2.82
C CYS A 39 5.53 0.12 -3.68
N MET A 40 4.43 -0.02 -4.42
CA MET A 40 4.20 -1.10 -5.36
C MET A 40 3.98 -0.58 -6.78
N LEU A 41 4.52 -1.30 -7.76
CA LEU A 41 4.33 -1.05 -9.19
C LEU A 41 4.06 -2.37 -9.91
N ASN A 42 2.91 -2.48 -10.57
CA ASN A 42 2.44 -3.70 -11.25
C ASN A 42 2.57 -4.95 -10.36
N GLY A 43 2.17 -4.82 -9.09
CA GLY A 43 2.23 -5.90 -8.10
C GLY A 43 3.63 -6.16 -7.52
N THR A 44 4.66 -5.45 -7.96
CA THR A 44 6.02 -5.60 -7.46
C THR A 44 6.32 -4.57 -6.38
N ALA A 45 6.77 -5.03 -5.21
CA ALA A 45 7.33 -4.16 -4.18
C ALA A 45 8.66 -3.55 -4.64
N VAL A 46 8.71 -2.22 -4.78
CA VAL A 46 9.91 -1.51 -5.25
C VAL A 46 10.66 -0.79 -4.15
N GLY A 47 10.06 -0.61 -2.97
CA GLY A 47 10.75 -0.05 -1.81
C GLY A 47 9.82 0.19 -0.62
N ILE A 48 10.43 0.33 0.55
CA ILE A 48 9.78 0.68 1.81
C ILE A 48 10.39 1.99 2.31
N LEU A 49 9.54 2.89 2.79
CA LEU A 49 9.90 4.18 3.37
C LEU A 49 9.45 4.20 4.83
N GLU A 50 10.25 4.84 5.68
CA GLU A 50 9.89 5.12 7.09
C GLU A 50 9.53 3.86 7.91
N GLY A 51 10.05 2.69 7.52
CA GLY A 51 9.79 1.41 8.17
C GLY A 51 10.48 0.22 7.49
N ASP A 52 10.00 -0.97 7.81
CA ASP A 52 10.47 -2.27 7.33
C ASP A 52 9.26 -3.18 7.03
N ILE A 53 9.47 -4.28 6.31
CA ILE A 53 8.42 -5.23 5.94
C ILE A 53 7.70 -5.83 7.17
N GLY A 54 8.39 -5.94 8.32
CA GLY A 54 7.82 -6.39 9.59
C GLY A 54 6.70 -5.51 10.14
N ASP A 55 6.66 -4.22 9.78
CA ASP A 55 5.64 -3.27 10.26
C ASP A 55 4.25 -3.55 9.65
N PHE A 56 4.23 -4.29 8.53
CA PHE A 56 3.03 -4.68 7.80
C PHE A 56 2.39 -5.97 8.37
N GLU A 57 3.03 -6.62 9.35
CA GLU A 57 2.51 -7.83 9.99
C GLU A 57 1.42 -7.48 11.01
N GLY A 58 0.19 -7.95 10.79
CA GLY A 58 -0.90 -7.81 11.76
C GLY A 58 -1.44 -6.38 11.97
N CYS A 59 -0.91 -5.40 11.25
CA CYS A 59 -1.38 -4.01 11.27
C CYS A 59 -2.59 -3.78 10.35
N LEU A 60 -3.34 -2.72 10.63
CA LEU A 60 -4.33 -2.19 9.71
C LEU A 60 -3.61 -1.45 8.58
N LEU A 61 -3.84 -1.89 7.35
CA LEU A 61 -3.19 -1.34 6.16
C LEU A 61 -4.16 -0.50 5.35
N TYR A 62 -3.63 0.55 4.73
CA TYR A 62 -4.36 1.42 3.81
C TYR A 62 -3.65 1.45 2.46
N THR A 63 -4.38 1.27 1.36
CA THR A 63 -3.83 1.49 0.03
C THR A 63 -4.19 2.88 -0.46
N HIS A 64 -3.28 3.52 -1.19
CA HIS A 64 -3.48 4.77 -1.88
C HIS A 64 -3.07 4.60 -3.35
N GLN A 65 -4.05 4.72 -4.25
CA GLN A 65 -3.82 4.66 -5.70
C GLN A 65 -4.44 5.87 -6.39
N ARG A 66 -3.72 6.40 -7.38
CA ARG A 66 -4.26 7.45 -8.26
C ARG A 66 -5.16 6.80 -9.31
N CYS A 67 -6.44 7.18 -9.34
CA CYS A 67 -7.31 6.85 -10.47
C CYS A 67 -6.77 7.54 -11.72
N VAL A 68 -6.56 6.78 -12.80
CA VAL A 68 -6.25 7.31 -14.13
C VAL A 68 -7.50 7.32 -15.00
#